data_AF-A0A6C0HT43-F1
#
_entry.id   AF-A0A6C0HT43-F1
#
_cell.length_a   1.000
_cell.length_b   1.000
_cell.length_c   1.000
_cell.angle_alpha   90.00
_cell.angle_beta   90.00
_cell.angle_gamma   90.00
#
_symmetry.space_group_name_H-M   'P 1'
#
loop_
_entity.id
_entity.type
_entity.pdbx_description
1 polymer ?
#
loop_
_entity_poly.entity_id
_entity_poly.type
_entity_poly.pdbx_seq_one_letter_code
_entity_poly.pdbx_strand_id
1 'polypeptide(L)'
;MSKICNECNIEKSVDLFHKRNKIEHKGKCKECIYKISVLDIGKKKCTQCNNEKPLECFSKFKRNKCGYRGNCKECENNKVYKGENENNKICIKCNIEKPINDFYLRKKNSNRYNNYCKKCDYEKQKNYRKNNKEELNLKNREQQKERLKTDIEFKIKRNLGRRLHHALNNNLKKLKTKELLDCSIEYFKNWISYQFEDWMSWENYGEWQLDHVKPCASFDMTKIEEQQDCFHWKNYRPLSKKINISKSNKIDDELIKQHKILSDNYEKNIIN
;
A
#
# COMPACT_ATOMS: atom_id res chain seq x y z
N MET A 1 32.04 12.74 56.64
CA MET A 1 30.71 12.56 57.26
C MET A 1 30.27 11.12 57.07
N SER A 2 29.81 10.46 58.14
CA SER A 2 29.29 9.09 58.12
C SER A 2 27.78 9.08 58.36
N LYS A 3 27.10 7.99 57.98
CA LYS A 3 25.65 7.80 58.13
C LYS A 3 25.34 6.32 58.35
N ILE A 4 24.41 6.03 59.27
CA ILE A 4 23.91 4.67 59.50
C ILE A 4 22.88 4.31 58.43
N CYS A 5 23.02 3.12 57.83
CA CYS A 5 22.06 2.59 56.87
C CYS A 5 20.84 2.00 57.58
N ASN A 6 19.63 2.46 57.27
CA ASN A 6 18.40 1.99 57.91
C ASN A 6 18.04 0.52 57.58
N GLU A 7 18.74 -0.13 56.65
CA GLU A 7 18.48 -1.52 56.25
C GLU A 7 19.45 -2.51 56.92
N CYS A 8 20.75 -2.26 56.82
CA CYS A 8 21.77 -3.15 57.38
C CYS A 8 22.30 -2.69 58.74
N ASN A 9 21.83 -1.54 59.23
CA ASN A 9 22.21 -0.92 60.51
C ASN A 9 23.72 -0.73 60.72
N ILE A 10 24.48 -0.59 59.63
CA ILE A 10 25.93 -0.36 59.64
C ILE A 10 26.21 1.11 59.34
N GLU A 11 27.12 1.71 60.10
CA GLU A 11 27.65 3.05 59.83
C GLU A 11 28.58 3.01 58.61
N LYS A 12 28.28 3.83 57.60
CA LYS A 12 28.99 3.87 56.31
C LYS A 12 29.29 5.32 55.93
N SER A 13 30.31 5.54 55.10
CA SER A 13 30.56 6.87 54.50
C SER A 13 29.33 7.36 53.70
N VAL A 14 29.03 8.65 53.75
CA VAL A 14 27.89 9.25 53.01
C VAL A 14 27.94 9.01 51.50
N ASP A 15 29.12 8.82 50.92
CA ASP A 15 29.31 8.52 49.49
C ASP A 15 28.76 7.13 49.10
N LEU A 16 28.57 6.25 50.08
CA LEU A 16 27.94 4.94 49.91
C LEU A 16 26.40 5.01 49.91
N PHE A 17 25.83 6.22 49.91
CA PHE A 17 24.39 6.47 49.81
C PHE A 17 24.07 7.28 48.55
N HIS A 18 22.89 7.07 47.96
CA HIS A 18 22.44 7.92 46.85
C HIS A 18 21.98 9.27 47.38
N LYS A 19 22.37 10.37 46.71
CA LYS A 19 21.86 11.71 47.00
C LYS A 19 20.33 11.76 46.78
N ARG A 20 19.60 12.33 47.74
CA ARG A 20 18.16 12.62 47.64
C ARG A 20 17.93 13.99 47.01
N ASN A 21 18.74 14.97 47.40
CA ASN A 21 18.81 16.32 46.86
C ASN A 21 20.25 16.85 47.03
N LYS A 22 20.49 18.16 46.85
CA LYS A 22 21.84 18.76 46.96
C LYS A 22 22.46 18.65 48.37
N ILE A 23 21.65 18.44 49.41
CA ILE A 23 22.06 18.54 50.82
C ILE A 23 21.95 17.16 51.52
N GLU A 24 20.96 16.35 51.18
CA GLU A 24 20.62 15.11 51.88
C GLU A 24 20.93 13.85 51.06
N HIS A 25 21.36 12.80 51.77
CA HIS A 25 21.54 11.45 51.23
C HIS A 25 20.39 10.54 51.70
N LYS A 26 19.97 9.58 50.88
CA LYS A 26 18.91 8.60 51.22
C LYS A 26 19.29 7.78 52.47
N GLY A 27 18.29 7.15 53.10
CA GLY A 27 18.48 6.35 54.33
C GLY A 27 19.08 4.95 54.13
N LYS A 28 18.94 4.37 52.93
CA LYS A 28 19.53 3.05 52.59
C LYS A 28 20.82 3.22 51.79
N CYS A 29 21.84 2.41 52.08
CA CYS A 29 23.09 2.41 51.32
C CYS A 29 22.88 1.81 49.91
N LYS A 30 23.77 2.16 48.97
CA LYS A 30 23.73 1.72 47.57
C LYS A 30 23.64 0.20 47.44
N GLU A 31 24.40 -0.52 48.26
CA GLU A 31 24.45 -1.99 48.28
C GLU A 31 23.11 -2.63 48.72
N CYS A 32 22.50 -2.12 49.79
CA CYS A 32 21.17 -2.58 50.24
C CYS A 32 20.08 -2.28 49.20
N ILE A 33 20.19 -1.13 48.51
CA ILE A 33 19.29 -0.79 47.40
C ILE A 33 19.50 -1.77 46.23
N TYR A 34 20.75 -2.13 45.93
CA TYR A 34 21.08 -3.07 44.86
C TYR A 34 20.62 -4.50 45.19
N LYS A 35 20.78 -4.96 46.44
CA LYS A 35 20.22 -6.25 46.90
C LYS A 35 18.71 -6.33 46.68
N ILE A 36 17.96 -5.27 46.99
CA ILE A 36 16.51 -5.21 46.71
C ILE A 36 16.23 -5.27 45.21
N SER A 37 17.04 -4.64 44.36
CA SER A 37 16.84 -4.65 42.91
C SER A 37 17.14 -5.99 42.23
N VAL A 38 17.93 -6.84 42.87
CA VAL A 38 18.31 -8.18 42.36
C VAL A 38 17.39 -9.28 42.91
N LEU A 39 16.62 -9.00 43.97
CA LEU A 39 15.72 -9.96 44.64
C LEU A 39 14.27 -10.02 44.09
N ASP A 40 13.87 -9.16 43.14
CA ASP A 40 12.56 -9.27 42.46
C ASP A 40 12.61 -10.37 41.36
N ILE A 41 12.63 -11.61 41.82
CA ILE A 41 12.64 -12.82 41.00
C ILE A 41 11.29 -12.95 40.27
N GLY A 42 11.26 -12.42 39.05
CA GLY A 42 10.42 -12.91 37.96
C GLY A 42 8.91 -12.65 38.04
N LYS A 43 8.37 -12.05 39.11
CA LYS A 43 6.92 -11.78 39.26
C LYS A 43 6.61 -10.32 39.58
N LYS A 44 5.40 -9.88 39.22
CA LYS A 44 4.90 -8.51 39.39
C LYS A 44 3.39 -8.52 39.64
N LYS A 45 2.93 -7.70 40.59
CA LYS A 45 1.50 -7.45 40.82
C LYS A 45 0.91 -6.52 39.75
N CYS A 46 -0.17 -6.96 39.11
CA CYS A 46 -0.89 -6.17 38.11
C CYS A 46 -1.73 -5.07 38.77
N THR A 47 -1.58 -3.82 38.32
CA THR A 47 -2.34 -2.67 38.87
C THR A 47 -3.83 -2.64 38.49
N GLN A 48 -4.30 -3.59 37.68
CA GLN A 48 -5.69 -3.62 37.18
C GLN A 48 -6.48 -4.81 37.74
N CYS A 49 -5.92 -6.02 37.69
CA CYS A 49 -6.58 -7.21 38.28
C CYS A 49 -6.01 -7.59 39.66
N ASN A 50 -5.03 -6.85 40.17
CA ASN A 50 -4.38 -7.09 41.47
C ASN A 50 -3.71 -8.46 41.66
N ASN A 51 -3.63 -9.30 40.62
CA ASN A 51 -2.96 -10.60 40.66
C ASN A 51 -1.45 -10.46 40.46
N GLU A 52 -0.69 -11.29 41.17
CA GLU A 52 0.75 -11.44 40.99
C GLU A 52 1.04 -12.42 39.85
N LYS A 53 1.73 -11.95 38.81
CA LYS A 53 1.99 -12.71 37.59
C LYS A 53 3.46 -12.64 37.20
N PRO A 54 4.00 -13.61 36.44
CA PRO A 54 5.34 -13.52 35.89
C PRO A 54 5.57 -12.24 35.07
N LEU A 55 6.81 -11.71 35.04
CA LEU A 55 7.17 -10.52 34.26
C LEU A 55 6.88 -10.67 32.76
N GLU A 56 6.91 -11.89 32.25
CA GLU A 56 6.53 -12.23 30.87
C GLU A 56 5.06 -11.90 30.57
N CYS A 57 4.19 -11.90 31.58
CA CYS A 57 2.80 -11.48 31.47
C CYS A 57 2.65 -9.95 31.40
N PHE A 58 3.74 -9.18 31.42
CA PHE A 58 3.74 -7.72 31.32
C PHE A 58 4.50 -7.24 30.09
N SER A 59 3.96 -6.23 29.41
CA SER A 59 4.64 -5.59 28.29
C SER A 59 5.84 -4.76 28.77
N LYS A 60 7.00 -4.90 28.10
CA LYS A 60 8.19 -4.09 28.40
C LYS A 60 7.87 -2.60 28.16
N PHE A 61 8.28 -1.73 29.09
CA PHE A 61 8.06 -0.30 29.01
C PHE A 61 9.20 0.49 29.67
N LYS A 62 10.13 0.97 28.82
CA LYS A 62 11.40 1.59 29.23
C LYS A 62 11.26 2.85 30.09
N ARG A 63 10.10 3.53 30.06
CA ARG A 63 9.85 4.73 30.88
C ARG A 63 9.55 4.42 32.35
N ASN A 64 9.20 3.17 32.69
CA ASN A 64 8.95 2.78 34.07
C ASN A 64 10.23 2.29 34.74
N LYS A 65 10.38 2.61 36.03
CA LYS A 65 11.53 2.18 36.85
C LYS A 65 11.78 0.67 36.83
N CYS A 66 10.71 -0.14 36.78
CA CYS A 66 10.81 -1.60 36.71
C CYS A 66 11.00 -2.16 35.29
N GLY A 67 11.02 -1.33 34.24
CA GLY A 67 11.16 -1.79 32.86
C GLY A 67 9.92 -2.46 32.24
N TYR A 68 8.83 -2.63 33.00
CA TYR A 68 7.57 -3.24 32.55
C TYR A 68 6.37 -2.31 32.83
N ARG A 69 5.26 -2.50 32.09
CA ARG A 69 3.99 -1.83 32.38
C ARG A 69 3.42 -2.28 33.73
N GLY A 70 2.56 -1.44 34.32
CA GLY A 70 1.89 -1.73 35.61
C GLY A 70 0.78 -2.77 35.50
N ASN A 71 0.08 -2.81 34.37
CA ASN A 71 -0.98 -3.78 34.09
C ASN A 71 -0.45 -4.95 33.22
N CYS A 72 -0.99 -6.15 33.43
CA CYS A 72 -0.62 -7.33 32.64
C CYS A 72 -1.18 -7.25 31.20
N LYS A 73 -0.64 -8.06 30.29
CA LYS A 73 -1.02 -8.12 28.87
C LYS A 73 -2.51 -8.41 28.67
N GLU A 74 -3.09 -9.33 29.45
CA GLU A 74 -4.54 -9.60 29.43
C GLU A 74 -5.35 -8.35 29.77
N CYS A 75 -4.99 -7.66 30.85
CA CYS A 75 -5.61 -6.41 31.27
C CYS A 75 -5.36 -5.27 30.27
N GLU A 76 -4.24 -5.29 29.53
CA GLU A 76 -3.94 -4.36 28.44
C GLU A 76 -4.81 -4.61 27.21
N ASN A 77 -5.09 -5.88 26.90
CA ASN A 77 -5.96 -6.30 25.80
C ASN A 77 -7.44 -6.05 26.11
N ASN A 78 -7.87 -6.24 27.36
CA ASN A 78 -9.24 -6.02 27.84
C ASN A 78 -9.55 -4.54 28.15
N LYS A 79 -8.76 -3.59 27.64
CA LYS A 79 -9.08 -2.17 27.81
C LYS A 79 -10.28 -1.81 26.95
N VAL A 80 -11.46 -1.85 27.57
CA VAL A 80 -12.63 -1.12 27.09
C VAL A 80 -12.27 0.36 27.08
N TYR A 81 -12.09 0.93 25.89
CA TYR A 81 -11.84 2.36 25.77
C TYR A 81 -13.13 3.10 26.17
N LYS A 82 -13.03 4.14 27.02
CA LYS A 82 -14.18 4.93 27.48
C LYS A 82 -15.10 5.30 26.29
N GLY A 83 -16.33 4.78 26.29
CA GLY A 83 -17.34 5.04 25.25
C GLY A 83 -17.46 3.98 24.13
N GLU A 84 -16.84 2.81 24.30
CA GLU A 84 -17.04 1.62 23.46
C GLU A 84 -17.74 0.54 24.31
N ASN A 85 -18.94 0.13 23.92
CA ASN A 85 -19.53 -1.16 24.32
C ASN A 85 -19.28 -2.15 23.16
N GLU A 86 -19.45 -3.46 23.37
CA GLU A 86 -19.14 -4.46 22.32
C GLU A 86 -19.89 -4.22 21.00
N ASN A 87 -21.03 -3.51 21.05
CA ASN A 87 -21.93 -3.34 19.92
C ASN A 87 -22.05 -1.91 19.38
N ASN A 88 -21.77 -0.86 20.16
CA ASN A 88 -21.96 0.54 19.78
C ASN A 88 -20.76 1.45 20.12
N LYS A 89 -20.73 2.61 19.50
CA LYS A 89 -19.71 3.64 19.67
C LYS A 89 -20.28 5.02 19.37
N ILE A 90 -19.86 6.02 20.14
CA ILE A 90 -20.24 7.42 19.91
C ILE A 90 -19.32 8.05 18.85
N CYS A 91 -19.92 8.63 17.82
CA CYS A 91 -19.17 9.38 16.82
C CYS A 91 -18.79 10.78 17.31
N ILE A 92 -17.50 11.15 17.29
CA ILE A 92 -17.04 12.48 17.76
C ILE A 92 -17.58 13.64 16.91
N LYS A 93 -17.92 13.41 15.62
CA LYS A 93 -18.39 14.50 14.74
C LYS A 93 -19.86 14.82 14.92
N CYS A 94 -20.72 13.81 15.03
CA CYS A 94 -22.17 14.02 15.16
C CYS A 94 -22.69 13.80 16.59
N ASN A 95 -21.84 13.31 17.50
CA ASN A 95 -22.15 13.02 18.90
C ASN A 95 -23.33 12.06 19.10
N ILE A 96 -23.52 11.12 18.16
CA ILE A 96 -24.59 10.11 18.19
C ILE A 96 -23.96 8.73 18.45
N GLU A 97 -24.56 7.96 19.34
CA GLU A 97 -24.25 6.54 19.55
C GLU A 97 -24.77 5.72 18.37
N LYS A 98 -23.90 4.89 17.78
CA LYS A 98 -24.22 4.07 16.61
C LYS A 98 -23.59 2.68 16.75
N PRO A 99 -24.11 1.67 16.03
CA PRO A 99 -23.49 0.36 15.99
C PRO A 99 -22.02 0.43 15.55
N ILE A 100 -21.18 -0.45 16.07
CA ILE A 100 -19.74 -0.46 15.78
C ILE A 100 -19.45 -0.68 14.29
N ASN A 101 -20.35 -1.38 13.59
CA ASN A 101 -20.33 -1.57 12.14
C ASN A 101 -20.52 -0.28 11.33
N ASP A 102 -21.02 0.79 11.94
CA ASP A 102 -21.08 2.13 11.34
C ASP A 102 -19.74 2.87 11.43
N PHE A 103 -18.67 2.22 11.85
CA PHE A 103 -17.33 2.79 11.91
C PHE A 103 -16.35 1.94 11.10
N TYR A 104 -15.35 2.57 10.51
CA TYR A 104 -14.27 1.84 9.84
C TYR A 104 -13.26 1.33 10.87
N LEU A 105 -12.76 0.11 10.68
CA LEU A 105 -11.60 -0.39 11.41
C LEU A 105 -10.37 0.46 11.05
N ARG A 106 -9.60 0.85 12.06
CA ARG A 106 -8.38 1.67 11.85
C ARG A 106 -7.30 0.89 11.09
N LYS A 107 -7.27 -0.44 11.23
CA LYS A 107 -6.41 -1.37 10.50
C LYS A 107 -7.13 -2.71 10.34
N LYS A 108 -6.79 -3.47 9.29
CA LYS A 108 -7.45 -4.73 8.89
C LYS A 108 -7.52 -5.82 9.99
N ASN A 109 -6.58 -5.80 10.94
CA ASN A 109 -6.50 -6.74 12.07
C ASN A 109 -6.51 -6.05 13.45
N SER A 110 -7.14 -4.87 13.57
CA SER A 110 -7.18 -4.12 14.83
C SER A 110 -8.58 -4.14 15.40
N ASN A 111 -8.71 -4.33 16.72
CA ASN A 111 -9.99 -4.13 17.43
C ASN A 111 -10.34 -2.65 17.63
N ARG A 112 -9.66 -1.73 16.93
CA ARG A 112 -9.85 -0.28 17.10
C ARG A 112 -10.60 0.28 15.92
N TYR A 113 -11.73 0.90 16.21
CA TYR A 113 -12.56 1.59 15.23
C TYR A 113 -12.22 3.08 15.17
N ASN A 114 -12.46 3.71 14.03
CA ASN A 114 -12.31 5.14 13.85
C ASN A 114 -13.31 5.91 14.73
N ASN A 115 -12.97 7.17 15.02
CA ASN A 115 -13.81 8.03 15.86
C ASN A 115 -14.99 8.67 15.11
N TYR A 116 -14.96 8.64 13.77
CA TYR A 116 -16.02 9.14 12.91
C TYR A 116 -16.82 7.97 12.38
N CYS A 117 -18.15 8.05 12.43
CA CYS A 117 -18.99 7.10 11.72
C CYS A 117 -18.76 7.23 10.21
N LYS A 118 -19.04 6.16 9.46
CA LYS A 118 -18.86 6.06 8.01
C LYS A 118 -19.45 7.25 7.26
N LYS A 119 -20.64 7.73 7.67
CA LYS A 119 -21.31 8.90 7.09
C LYS A 119 -20.52 10.19 7.32
N CYS A 120 -20.11 10.46 8.57
CA CYS A 120 -19.33 11.66 8.89
C CYS A 120 -17.95 11.64 8.23
N ASP A 121 -17.33 10.46 8.15
CA ASP A 121 -16.05 10.27 7.48
C ASP A 121 -16.17 10.48 5.96
N TYR A 122 -17.23 9.94 5.34
CA TYR A 122 -17.55 10.16 3.93
C TYR A 122 -17.73 11.66 3.62
N GLU A 123 -18.55 12.38 4.38
CA GLU A 123 -18.76 13.82 4.17
C GLU A 123 -17.47 14.62 4.34
N LYS A 124 -16.64 14.26 5.34
CA LYS A 124 -15.31 14.86 5.52
C LYS A 124 -14.43 14.65 4.29
N GLN A 125 -14.35 13.41 3.78
CA GLN A 125 -13.56 13.09 2.59
C GLN A 125 -14.10 13.79 1.33
N LYS A 126 -15.42 13.84 1.16
CA LYS A 126 -16.10 14.52 0.06
C LYS A 126 -15.78 16.02 0.05
N ASN A 127 -15.89 16.68 1.20
CA ASN A 127 -15.56 18.10 1.33
C ASN A 127 -14.07 18.36 1.10
N TYR A 128 -13.18 17.50 1.61
CA TYR A 128 -11.75 17.60 1.33
C TYR A 128 -11.46 17.50 -0.18
N ARG A 129 -12.03 16.51 -0.87
CA ARG A 129 -11.87 16.35 -2.33
C ARG A 129 -12.43 17.53 -3.12
N LYS A 130 -13.56 18.11 -2.68
CA LYS A 130 -14.17 19.28 -3.32
C LYS A 130 -13.30 20.52 -3.15
N ASN A 131 -12.86 20.81 -1.92
CA ASN A 131 -12.13 22.03 -1.60
C ASN A 131 -10.68 22.00 -2.12
N ASN A 132 -10.08 20.82 -2.26
CA ASN A 132 -8.70 20.66 -2.74
C ASN A 132 -8.66 20.07 -4.15
N LYS A 133 -9.76 20.19 -4.92
CA LYS A 133 -9.91 19.55 -6.24
C LYS A 133 -8.77 19.91 -7.19
N GLU A 134 -8.41 21.19 -7.25
CA GLU A 134 -7.36 21.67 -8.15
C GLU A 134 -5.99 21.14 -7.77
N GLU A 135 -5.60 21.26 -6.50
CA GLU A 135 -4.33 20.72 -5.98
C GLU A 135 -4.22 19.21 -6.20
N LEU A 136 -5.28 18.45 -5.87
CA LEU A 136 -5.32 17.01 -6.10
C LEU A 136 -5.19 16.66 -7.58
N ASN A 137 -5.82 17.44 -8.47
CA ASN A 137 -5.72 17.24 -9.91
C ASN A 137 -4.30 17.55 -10.43
N LEU A 138 -3.67 18.63 -9.96
CA LEU A 138 -2.29 18.97 -10.30
C LEU A 138 -1.34 17.85 -9.89
N LYS A 139 -1.41 17.43 -8.63
CA LYS A 139 -0.62 16.32 -8.10
C LYS A 139 -0.83 15.02 -8.88
N ASN A 140 -2.08 14.68 -9.20
CA ASN A 140 -2.40 13.50 -10.01
C ASN A 140 -1.84 13.61 -11.45
N ARG A 141 -1.84 14.80 -12.06
CA ARG A 141 -1.26 15.03 -13.39
C ARG A 141 0.25 14.86 -13.36
N GLU A 142 0.92 15.41 -12.36
CA GLU A 142 2.37 15.27 -12.16
C GLU A 142 2.77 13.81 -11.95
N GLN A 143 2.09 13.10 -11.04
CA GLN A 143 2.33 11.68 -10.81
C GLN A 143 2.11 10.85 -12.07
N GLN A 144 1.06 11.12 -12.85
CA GLN A 144 0.85 10.44 -14.12
C GLN A 144 1.93 10.76 -15.14
N LYS A 145 2.40 12.00 -15.22
CA LYS A 145 3.48 12.41 -16.12
C LYS A 145 4.78 11.68 -15.80
N GLU A 146 5.12 11.56 -14.51
CA GLU A 146 6.31 10.83 -14.08
C GLU A 146 6.18 9.34 -14.37
N ARG A 147 5.04 8.72 -14.06
CA ARG A 147 4.81 7.30 -14.40
C ARG A 147 4.90 7.03 -15.89
N LEU A 148 4.46 7.95 -16.76
CA LEU A 148 4.62 7.76 -18.20
C LEU A 148 6.07 7.79 -18.68
N LYS A 149 6.98 8.39 -17.92
CA LYS A 149 8.42 8.40 -18.23
C LYS A 149 9.12 7.15 -17.69
N THR A 150 8.74 6.71 -16.49
CA THR A 150 9.48 5.68 -15.75
C THR A 150 8.88 4.28 -15.83
N ASP A 151 7.57 4.16 -16.09
CA ASP A 151 6.83 2.90 -16.09
C ASP A 151 6.32 2.62 -17.51
N ILE A 152 7.11 1.85 -18.26
CA ILE A 152 6.81 1.53 -19.67
C ILE A 152 5.52 0.72 -19.81
N GLU A 153 5.24 -0.19 -18.90
CA GLU A 153 4.00 -0.97 -18.93
C GLU A 153 2.78 -0.07 -18.73
N PHE A 154 2.87 0.90 -17.83
CA PHE A 154 1.81 1.89 -17.64
C PHE A 154 1.58 2.71 -18.91
N LYS A 155 2.66 3.14 -19.59
CA LYS A 155 2.57 3.84 -20.87
C LYS A 155 1.89 2.98 -21.95
N ILE A 156 2.25 1.70 -22.06
CA ILE A 156 1.62 0.73 -22.99
C ILE A 156 0.13 0.57 -22.65
N LYS A 157 -0.21 0.23 -21.40
CA LYS A 157 -1.60 0.04 -20.92
C LYS A 157 -2.47 1.26 -21.24
N ARG A 158 -1.95 2.47 -20.98
CA ARG A 158 -2.66 3.72 -21.27
C ARG A 158 -2.88 3.92 -22.77
N ASN A 159 -1.86 3.69 -23.59
CA ASN A 159 -1.95 3.87 -25.05
C ASN A 159 -2.93 2.89 -25.68
N LEU A 160 -2.88 1.61 -25.30
CA LEU A 160 -3.84 0.59 -25.74
C LEU A 160 -5.27 0.98 -25.35
N GLY A 161 -5.48 1.39 -24.10
CA GLY A 161 -6.80 1.83 -23.63
C GLY A 161 -7.33 3.05 -24.38
N ARG A 162 -6.48 4.02 -24.67
CA ARG A 162 -6.86 5.21 -25.46
C ARG A 162 -7.22 4.84 -26.89
N ARG A 163 -6.42 3.99 -27.53
CA ARG A 163 -6.67 3.52 -28.91
C ARG A 163 -7.99 2.79 -29.02
N LEU A 164 -8.24 1.87 -28.09
CA LEU A 164 -9.49 1.15 -27.95
C LEU A 164 -10.69 2.09 -27.79
N HIS A 165 -10.59 3.08 -26.89
CA HIS A 165 -11.67 4.06 -26.68
C HIS A 165 -12.01 4.83 -27.96
N HIS A 166 -11.00 5.28 -28.72
CA HIS A 166 -11.21 5.98 -29.98
C HIS A 166 -11.83 5.08 -31.06
N ALA A 167 -11.40 3.83 -31.15
CA ALA A 167 -11.91 2.89 -32.15
C ALA A 167 -13.35 2.44 -31.87
N LEU A 168 -13.77 2.35 -30.60
CA LEU A 168 -15.13 1.95 -30.26
C LEU A 168 -16.17 3.06 -30.41
N ASN A 169 -15.79 4.34 -30.48
CA ASN A 169 -16.70 5.47 -30.74
C ASN A 169 -18.06 5.41 -29.99
N ASN A 170 -18.03 5.22 -28.66
CA ASN A 170 -19.20 5.02 -27.78
C ASN A 170 -19.93 3.68 -27.87
N ASN A 171 -19.52 2.75 -28.75
CA ASN A 171 -19.98 1.37 -28.67
C ASN A 171 -19.59 0.74 -27.34
N LEU A 172 -20.51 -0.03 -26.76
CA LEU A 172 -20.28 -0.69 -25.48
C LEU A 172 -19.28 -1.82 -25.67
N LYS A 173 -18.13 -1.65 -25.03
CA LYS A 173 -17.19 -2.74 -24.84
C LYS A 173 -17.73 -3.71 -23.79
N LYS A 174 -17.85 -5.00 -24.12
CA LYS A 174 -18.20 -6.02 -23.12
C LYS A 174 -16.99 -6.55 -22.34
N LEU A 175 -15.80 -6.49 -22.91
CA LEU A 175 -14.56 -7.07 -22.35
C LEU A 175 -13.59 -6.00 -21.83
N LYS A 176 -12.68 -6.35 -20.93
CA LYS A 176 -11.58 -5.48 -20.44
C LYS A 176 -10.41 -5.46 -21.42
N THR A 177 -9.55 -4.45 -21.38
CA THR A 177 -8.45 -4.31 -22.36
C THR A 177 -7.51 -5.50 -22.34
N LYS A 178 -7.25 -6.04 -21.15
CA LYS A 178 -6.47 -7.27 -20.98
C LYS A 178 -7.12 -8.48 -21.67
N GLU A 179 -8.44 -8.60 -21.62
CA GLU A 179 -9.19 -9.70 -22.23
C GLU A 179 -9.19 -9.60 -23.76
N LEU A 180 -9.29 -8.39 -24.31
CA LEU A 180 -9.16 -8.19 -25.76
C LEU A 180 -7.73 -8.38 -26.27
N LEU A 181 -6.74 -8.00 -25.47
CA LEU A 181 -5.33 -8.16 -25.83
C LEU A 181 -4.93 -9.64 -25.88
N ASP A 182 -5.63 -10.49 -25.11
CA ASP A 182 -5.41 -11.92 -24.95
C ASP A 182 -4.01 -12.33 -24.47
N CYS A 183 -3.35 -11.45 -23.70
CA CYS A 183 -2.11 -11.78 -23.03
C CYS A 183 -1.84 -10.87 -21.83
N SER A 184 -0.77 -11.16 -21.07
CA SER A 184 -0.26 -10.23 -20.06
C SER A 184 0.42 -9.04 -20.73
N ILE A 185 0.53 -7.91 -20.02
CA ILE A 185 1.24 -6.74 -20.58
C ILE A 185 2.73 -7.00 -20.72
N GLU A 186 3.30 -7.84 -19.86
CA GLU A 186 4.67 -8.31 -19.98
C GLU A 186 4.87 -9.14 -21.26
N TYR A 187 3.97 -10.09 -21.53
CA TYR A 187 3.99 -10.87 -22.77
C TYR A 187 3.88 -9.97 -23.99
N PHE A 188 2.92 -9.04 -24.00
CA PHE A 188 2.76 -8.06 -25.07
C PHE A 188 4.02 -7.22 -25.29
N LYS A 189 4.66 -6.77 -24.20
CA LYS A 189 5.91 -6.01 -24.27
C LYS A 189 7.01 -6.84 -24.95
N ASN A 190 7.15 -8.11 -24.59
CA ASN A 190 8.14 -8.99 -25.20
C ASN A 190 7.84 -9.28 -26.67
N TRP A 191 6.56 -9.46 -27.04
CA TRP A 191 6.12 -9.62 -28.43
C TRP A 191 6.48 -8.40 -29.28
N ILE A 192 6.26 -7.19 -28.78
CA ILE A 192 6.61 -5.97 -29.50
C ILE A 192 8.13 -5.84 -29.65
N SER A 193 8.90 -6.17 -28.61
CA SER A 193 10.36 -6.16 -28.68
C SER A 193 10.95 -7.19 -29.63
N TYR A 194 10.31 -8.34 -29.77
CA TYR A 194 10.72 -9.38 -30.72
C TYR A 194 10.68 -8.89 -32.18
N GLN A 195 9.90 -7.85 -32.46
CA GLN A 195 9.73 -7.27 -33.79
C GLN A 195 10.57 -6.00 -34.01
N PHE A 196 11.40 -5.59 -33.04
CA PHE A 196 12.20 -4.37 -33.17
C PHE A 196 13.23 -4.47 -34.29
N GLU A 197 13.29 -3.42 -35.10
CA GLU A 197 14.43 -3.14 -35.96
C GLU A 197 15.62 -2.64 -35.12
N ASP A 198 16.84 -2.68 -35.66
CA ASP A 198 18.07 -2.32 -34.92
C ASP A 198 18.04 -0.94 -34.25
N TRP A 199 17.25 0.00 -34.79
CA TRP A 199 17.11 1.35 -34.24
C TRP A 199 15.99 1.49 -33.21
N MET A 200 15.11 0.48 -33.02
CA MET A 200 13.96 0.56 -32.13
C MET A 200 14.28 0.04 -30.74
N SER A 201 13.84 0.77 -29.72
CA SER A 201 13.95 0.34 -28.34
C SER A 201 12.80 0.91 -27.49
N TRP A 202 12.68 0.47 -26.24
CA TRP A 202 11.66 1.05 -25.35
C TRP A 202 12.00 2.48 -24.92
N GLU A 203 13.29 2.84 -24.92
CA GLU A 203 13.81 4.16 -24.58
C GLU A 203 13.37 5.21 -25.62
N ASN A 204 13.31 4.85 -26.90
CA ASN A 204 12.84 5.74 -27.97
C ASN A 204 11.36 5.54 -28.33
N TYR A 205 10.58 4.87 -27.48
CA TYR A 205 9.15 4.70 -27.70
C TYR A 205 8.41 6.04 -27.74
N GLY A 206 7.89 6.38 -28.91
CA GLY A 206 7.41 7.72 -29.29
C GLY A 206 7.90 8.12 -30.69
N GLU A 207 9.13 7.73 -31.04
CA GLU A 207 9.68 7.79 -32.41
C GLU A 207 9.05 6.71 -33.29
N TRP A 208 8.81 5.53 -32.70
CA TRP A 208 7.90 4.51 -33.21
C TRP A 208 6.64 4.43 -32.32
N GLN A 209 5.59 3.83 -32.87
CA GLN A 209 4.28 3.68 -32.25
C GLN A 209 3.75 2.26 -32.45
N LEU A 210 2.82 1.83 -31.59
CA LEU A 210 2.05 0.61 -31.80
C LEU A 210 1.07 0.82 -32.94
N ASP A 211 1.21 0.06 -34.02
CA ASP A 211 0.30 0.02 -35.16
C ASP A 211 -0.48 -1.30 -35.18
N HIS A 212 -1.67 -1.28 -35.79
CA HIS A 212 -2.37 -2.52 -36.12
C HIS A 212 -1.97 -2.99 -37.52
N VAL A 213 -1.57 -4.24 -37.66
CA VAL A 213 -1.20 -4.83 -38.95
C VAL A 213 -2.39 -4.77 -39.90
N LYS A 214 -3.51 -5.36 -39.49
CA LYS A 214 -4.83 -5.14 -40.09
C LYS A 214 -5.49 -3.93 -39.40
N PRO A 215 -5.76 -2.82 -40.11
CA PRO A 215 -6.26 -1.59 -39.49
C PRO A 215 -7.63 -1.74 -38.81
N CYS A 216 -7.86 -1.01 -37.71
CA CYS A 216 -9.16 -0.99 -37.00
C CYS A 216 -10.35 -0.71 -37.92
N ALA A 217 -10.18 0.17 -38.92
CA ALA A 217 -11.25 0.56 -39.83
C ALA A 217 -11.77 -0.60 -40.71
N SER A 218 -11.05 -1.73 -40.75
CA SER A 218 -11.45 -2.92 -41.50
C SER A 218 -12.25 -3.94 -40.68
N PHE A 219 -12.54 -3.64 -39.41
CA PHE A 219 -13.32 -4.48 -38.51
C PHE A 219 -14.64 -3.80 -38.14
N ASP A 220 -15.69 -4.60 -38.01
CA ASP A 220 -16.96 -4.20 -37.44
C ASP A 220 -16.87 -4.16 -35.91
N MET A 221 -16.66 -2.94 -35.38
CA MET A 221 -16.55 -2.69 -33.94
C MET A 221 -17.85 -2.93 -33.16
N THR A 222 -18.97 -3.28 -33.81
CA THR A 222 -20.20 -3.70 -33.11
C THR A 222 -20.17 -5.17 -32.70
N LYS A 223 -19.35 -5.99 -33.37
CA LYS A 223 -19.21 -7.43 -33.09
C LYS A 223 -18.06 -7.68 -32.12
N ILE A 224 -18.31 -8.52 -31.13
CA ILE A 224 -17.33 -8.83 -30.07
C ILE A 224 -16.13 -9.60 -30.63
N GLU A 225 -16.39 -10.56 -31.51
CA GLU A 225 -15.35 -11.37 -32.16
C GLU A 225 -14.40 -10.49 -32.98
N GLU A 226 -14.93 -9.57 -33.79
CA GLU A 226 -14.11 -8.64 -34.57
C GLU A 226 -13.37 -7.61 -33.68
N GLN A 227 -13.92 -7.24 -32.51
CA GLN A 227 -13.16 -6.48 -31.52
C GLN A 227 -11.99 -7.30 -30.95
N GLN A 228 -12.20 -8.57 -30.63
CA GLN A 228 -11.13 -9.44 -30.14
C GLN A 228 -10.03 -9.57 -31.19
N ASP A 229 -10.37 -9.89 -32.43
CA ASP A 229 -9.40 -9.99 -33.52
C ASP A 229 -8.65 -8.67 -33.76
N CYS A 230 -9.35 -7.54 -33.74
CA CYS A 230 -8.73 -6.24 -33.93
C CYS A 230 -7.70 -5.93 -32.84
N PHE A 231 -8.05 -6.17 -31.57
CA PHE A 231 -7.24 -5.76 -30.42
C PHE A 231 -6.35 -6.87 -29.85
N HIS A 232 -6.35 -8.05 -30.47
CA HIS A 232 -5.48 -9.17 -30.11
C HIS A 232 -4.01 -8.79 -30.26
N TRP A 233 -3.14 -9.31 -29.40
CA TRP A 233 -1.70 -8.99 -29.43
C TRP A 233 -1.05 -9.30 -30.79
N LYS A 234 -1.49 -10.38 -31.47
CA LYS A 234 -1.04 -10.77 -32.82
C LYS A 234 -1.36 -9.76 -33.92
N ASN A 235 -2.25 -8.79 -33.68
CA ASN A 235 -2.54 -7.75 -34.67
C ASN A 235 -1.69 -6.49 -34.43
N TYR A 236 -0.79 -6.48 -33.45
CA TYR A 236 0.07 -5.32 -33.16
C TYR A 236 1.51 -5.51 -33.64
N ARG A 237 2.07 -4.42 -34.18
CA ARG A 237 3.49 -4.30 -34.50
C ARG A 237 4.05 -2.93 -34.08
N PRO A 238 5.37 -2.83 -33.83
CA PRO A 238 6.04 -1.53 -33.80
C PRO A 238 6.14 -0.97 -35.22
N LEU A 239 5.93 0.33 -35.37
CA LEU A 239 6.08 1.02 -36.65
C LEU A 239 6.56 2.44 -36.44
N SER A 240 7.47 2.93 -37.28
CA SER A 240 7.92 4.33 -37.19
C SER A 240 6.73 5.28 -37.30
N LYS A 241 6.72 6.36 -36.52
CA LYS A 241 5.60 7.31 -36.48
C LYS A 241 5.30 7.91 -37.86
N LYS A 242 6.36 8.18 -38.64
CA LYS A 242 6.24 8.73 -40.01
C LYS A 242 5.55 7.73 -40.96
N ILE A 243 5.95 6.46 -40.93
CA ILE A 243 5.35 5.42 -41.78
C ILE A 243 3.91 5.14 -41.35
N ASN A 244 3.64 5.09 -40.03
CA ASN A 244 2.31 4.87 -39.50
C ASN A 244 1.29 5.91 -39.99
N ILE A 245 1.68 7.19 -40.00
CA ILE A 245 0.84 8.28 -40.54
C ILE A 245 0.57 8.09 -42.04
N SER A 246 1.60 7.71 -42.81
CA SER A 246 1.48 7.48 -44.26
C SER A 246 0.61 6.25 -44.61
N LYS A 247 0.69 5.19 -43.78
CA LYS A 247 -0.09 3.95 -43.95
C LYS A 247 -1.59 4.21 -43.80
N SER A 248 -1.99 5.04 -42.83
CA SER A 248 -3.40 5.31 -42.52
C SER A 248 -4.18 3.98 -42.32
N ASN A 249 -5.24 3.75 -43.09
CA ASN A 249 -6.09 2.56 -43.06
C ASN A 249 -5.83 1.57 -44.21
N LYS A 250 -4.67 1.67 -44.90
CA LYS A 250 -4.33 0.74 -45.99
C LYS A 250 -4.14 -0.68 -45.46
N ILE A 251 -4.73 -1.63 -46.18
CA ILE A 251 -4.58 -3.07 -45.96
C ILE A 251 -3.47 -3.57 -46.89
N ASP A 252 -2.56 -4.37 -46.35
CA ASP A 252 -1.47 -5.01 -47.07
C ASP A 252 -1.52 -6.51 -46.75
N ASP A 253 -2.05 -7.28 -47.68
CA ASP A 253 -2.30 -8.71 -47.49
C ASP A 253 -1.01 -9.52 -47.36
N GLU A 254 0.05 -9.11 -48.04
CA GLU A 254 1.35 -9.78 -47.96
C GLU A 254 1.97 -9.56 -46.58
N LEU A 255 1.94 -8.32 -46.10
CA LEU A 255 2.34 -8.00 -44.73
C LEU A 255 1.54 -8.80 -43.69
N ILE A 256 0.21 -8.90 -43.86
CA ILE A 256 -0.65 -9.65 -42.93
C ILE A 256 -0.23 -11.13 -42.87
N LYS A 257 0.04 -11.76 -44.04
CA LYS A 257 0.52 -13.14 -44.10
C LYS A 257 1.87 -13.32 -43.40
N GLN A 258 2.83 -12.43 -43.69
CA GLN A 258 4.15 -12.47 -43.07
C GLN A 258 4.08 -12.30 -41.55
N HIS A 259 3.24 -11.38 -41.09
CA HIS A 259 3.07 -11.12 -39.67
C HIS A 259 2.42 -12.30 -38.93
N LYS A 260 1.50 -13.02 -39.57
CA LYS A 260 0.93 -14.25 -39.01
C LYS A 260 2.01 -15.30 -38.76
N ILE A 261 2.87 -15.55 -39.77
CA ILE A 261 4.01 -16.48 -39.65
C ILE A 261 4.94 -16.06 -38.51
N LEU A 262 5.22 -14.76 -38.40
CA LEU A 262 6.06 -14.21 -37.32
C LEU A 262 5.45 -14.48 -35.93
N SER A 263 4.14 -14.28 -35.78
CA SER A 263 3.44 -14.53 -34.52
C SER A 263 3.42 -16.00 -34.12
N ASP A 264 3.23 -16.90 -35.09
CA ASP A 264 3.23 -18.35 -34.84
C ASP A 264 4.65 -18.84 -34.46
N ASN A 265 5.70 -18.25 -35.04
CA ASN A 265 7.08 -18.53 -34.65
C ASN A 265 7.40 -18.05 -33.23
N TYR A 266 6.90 -16.88 -32.85
CA TYR A 266 7.06 -16.34 -31.50
C TYR A 266 6.42 -17.23 -30.44
N GLU A 267 5.21 -17.74 -30.68
CA GLU A 267 4.55 -18.68 -29.76
C GLU A 267 5.37 -19.97 -29.60
N LYS A 268 5.87 -20.55 -30.70
CA LYS A 268 6.71 -21.76 -30.65
C LYS A 268 7.99 -21.54 -29.86
N ASN A 269 8.62 -20.38 -29.98
CA ASN A 269 9.87 -20.05 -29.27
C ASN A 269 9.68 -19.84 -27.76
N ILE A 270 8.46 -19.62 -27.27
CA ILE A 270 8.17 -19.44 -25.84
C ILE A 270 7.81 -20.77 -25.16
N ILE A 271 7.27 -21.72 -25.92
CA ILE A 271 6.85 -23.03 -25.42
C ILE A 271 8.04 -24.00 -25.29
N ASN A 272 9.11 -23.77 -26.06
CA ASN A 272 10.39 -24.50 -25.99
C ASN A 272 11.36 -23.82 -25.03
#